data_AF-A0A7W4IPM1-F1
#
_entry.id   AF-A0A7W4IPM1-F1
#
_cell.length_a   1.000
_cell.length_b   1.000
_cell.length_c   1.000
_cell.angle_alpha   90.00
_cell.angle_beta   90.00
_cell.angle_gamma   90.00
#
_symmetry.space_group_name_H-M   'P 1'
#
loop_
_entity.id
_entity.type
_entity.pdbx_description
1 polymer ?
#
loop_
_entity_poly.entity_id
_entity_poly.type
_entity_poly.pdbx_seq_one_letter_code
_entity_poly.pdbx_strand_id
1 'polypeptide(L)'
;MTAPASRVRLTGLLPLALLAACSAQQCDPNHADLFTGIGCSAGNGYQKRSQDLDAQRNLLRLQAAQAHGNATAAQNQAAWAQDAVAQERQRLQAFQNRNASLRRRLVAMEQNKRISTAQYRAAVQNLDEAGKLASSQDAADKARADQKQQAIVDRLSTL
;
A
#
# COMPACT_ATOMS: atom_id res chain seq x y z
N MET A 1 -12.52 -29.81 27.95
CA MET A 1 -13.94 -30.18 28.14
C MET A 1 -14.76 -29.01 27.58
N THR A 2 -15.09 -29.07 26.28
CA THR A 2 -16.41 -29.47 25.70
C THR A 2 -17.41 -28.31 25.62
N ALA A 3 -17.66 -27.84 24.39
CA ALA A 3 -18.89 -27.12 23.98
C ALA A 3 -20.12 -28.06 24.14
N PRO A 4 -21.43 -27.67 24.02
CA PRO A 4 -21.96 -26.93 22.84
C PRO A 4 -23.31 -26.15 22.98
N ALA A 5 -23.73 -25.55 21.85
CA ALA A 5 -25.07 -25.58 21.22
C ALA A 5 -26.32 -25.01 21.94
N SER A 6 -27.04 -24.10 21.26
CA SER A 6 -28.38 -24.32 20.64
C SER A 6 -29.56 -24.26 21.62
N ARG A 7 -30.81 -23.90 21.32
CA ARG A 7 -31.59 -23.49 20.14
C ARG A 7 -33.01 -23.20 20.70
N VAL A 8 -33.78 -22.40 19.95
CA VAL A 8 -35.23 -22.62 19.69
C VAL A 8 -36.25 -22.25 20.79
N ARG A 9 -37.04 -21.22 20.43
CA ARG A 9 -38.51 -21.05 20.50
C ARG A 9 -39.27 -21.88 21.53
N LEU A 10 -40.23 -21.24 22.23
CA LEU A 10 -41.64 -21.64 22.17
C LEU A 10 -42.59 -20.65 22.88
N THR A 11 -43.68 -20.32 22.18
CA THR A 11 -45.08 -20.16 22.67
C THR A 11 -45.50 -19.07 23.64
N GLY A 12 -46.61 -18.40 23.28
CA GLY A 12 -47.53 -17.71 24.19
C GLY A 12 -48.21 -16.51 23.53
N LEU A 13 -49.10 -16.66 22.54
CA LEU A 13 -50.56 -16.76 22.70
C LEU A 13 -51.24 -15.54 23.38
N LEU A 14 -52.29 -15.06 22.69
CA LEU A 14 -53.47 -14.28 23.16
C LEU A 14 -53.51 -12.74 22.95
N PRO A 15 -54.72 -12.17 22.74
CA PRO A 15 -55.08 -11.44 21.52
C PRO A 15 -55.77 -10.09 21.79
N LEU A 16 -56.23 -9.45 20.69
CA LEU A 16 -57.19 -8.35 20.57
C LEU A 16 -57.85 -7.80 21.86
N ALA A 17 -57.65 -6.50 22.09
CA ALA A 17 -58.69 -5.62 22.61
C ALA A 17 -58.73 -4.34 21.75
N LEU A 18 -59.88 -4.14 21.12
CA LEU A 18 -60.25 -2.99 20.31
C LEU A 18 -60.39 -1.72 21.16
N LEU A 19 -59.99 -0.61 20.53
CA LEU A 19 -60.57 0.74 20.59
C LEU A 19 -60.99 1.31 21.96
N ALA A 20 -60.24 2.30 22.43
CA ALA A 20 -60.84 3.54 22.91
C ALA A 20 -59.85 4.70 22.74
N ALA A 21 -60.33 5.74 22.06
CA ALA A 21 -59.76 7.04 21.84
C ALA A 21 -58.71 7.52 22.87
N CYS A 22 -57.50 7.78 22.40
CA CYS A 22 -56.73 8.95 22.85
C CYS A 22 -56.44 9.81 21.63
N SER A 23 -57.24 10.85 21.51
CA SER A 23 -57.02 12.01 20.67
C SER A 23 -55.66 12.64 20.96
N ALA A 24 -54.96 12.99 19.88
CA ALA A 24 -53.76 13.81 19.80
C ALA A 24 -52.41 13.11 20.11
N GLN A 25 -51.46 13.38 19.20
CA GLN A 25 -50.01 13.39 19.43
C GLN A 25 -49.20 12.08 19.28
N GLN A 26 -49.31 11.35 18.18
CA GLN A 26 -48.14 10.56 17.74
C GLN A 26 -48.12 10.42 16.19
N CYS A 27 -47.56 11.43 15.50
CA CYS A 27 -47.09 11.26 14.12
C CYS A 27 -45.82 10.39 14.20
N ASP A 28 -45.97 9.06 14.06
CA ASP A 28 -44.85 8.17 13.80
C ASP A 28 -44.50 8.26 12.29
N PRO A 29 -43.32 8.79 11.92
CA PRO A 29 -42.93 9.00 10.53
C PRO A 29 -42.62 7.71 9.75
N ASN A 30 -42.61 6.54 10.40
CA ASN A 30 -42.33 5.25 9.77
C ASN A 30 -43.57 4.39 9.47
N HIS A 31 -44.77 4.84 9.86
CA HIS A 31 -46.02 4.07 9.73
C HIS A 31 -47.25 4.90 9.30
N ALA A 32 -47.09 5.87 8.40
CA ALA A 32 -48.22 6.65 7.87
C ALA A 32 -48.66 6.14 6.48
N ASP A 33 -49.88 5.60 6.40
CA ASP A 33 -50.57 5.27 5.15
C ASP A 33 -50.77 6.51 4.26
N LEU A 34 -50.88 6.27 2.95
CA LEU A 34 -50.88 7.29 1.88
C LEU A 34 -51.90 8.44 2.08
N PHE A 35 -52.98 8.21 2.84
CA PHE A 35 -54.03 9.20 3.11
C PHE A 35 -53.86 9.97 4.44
N THR A 36 -53.15 9.42 5.44
CA THR A 36 -52.73 10.13 6.67
C THR A 36 -51.42 10.89 6.49
N GLY A 37 -50.64 10.55 5.46
CA GLY A 37 -49.42 11.26 5.06
C GLY A 37 -49.64 12.71 4.59
N ILE A 38 -50.88 13.12 4.28
CA ILE A 38 -51.24 14.50 3.92
C ILE A 38 -51.48 15.38 5.17
N GLY A 39 -51.68 14.77 6.35
CA GLY A 39 -51.90 15.48 7.62
C GLY A 39 -50.63 15.80 8.39
N CYS A 40 -49.61 14.91 8.36
CA CYS A 40 -48.29 15.18 8.95
C CYS A 40 -47.33 15.89 7.95
N SER A 41 -47.79 16.22 6.73
CA SER A 41 -47.03 16.96 5.72
C SER A 41 -47.17 18.49 5.81
N ALA A 42 -48.15 18.99 6.57
CA ALA A 42 -48.42 20.42 6.73
C ALA A 42 -47.52 21.13 7.77
N GLY A 43 -46.63 20.42 8.47
CA GLY A 43 -45.76 21.01 9.48
C GLY A 43 -44.34 20.47 9.43
N ASN A 44 -43.39 21.28 8.95
CA ASN A 44 -41.91 21.20 9.08
C ASN A 44 -41.19 19.85 8.80
N GLY A 45 -41.88 18.72 8.59
CA GLY A 45 -41.31 17.38 8.46
C GLY A 45 -40.68 17.10 7.09
N TYR A 46 -41.33 17.57 6.02
CA TYR A 46 -40.73 17.54 4.67
C TYR A 46 -39.49 18.43 4.61
N GLN A 47 -39.55 19.61 5.22
CA GLN A 47 -38.43 20.55 5.29
C GLN A 47 -37.27 19.98 6.14
N LYS A 48 -37.57 19.25 7.22
CA LYS A 48 -36.56 18.57 8.03
C LYS A 48 -35.93 17.37 7.28
N ARG A 49 -36.72 16.60 6.53
CA ARG A 49 -36.22 15.49 5.71
C ARG A 49 -35.38 15.99 4.53
N SER A 50 -35.75 17.10 3.89
CA SER A 50 -34.93 17.69 2.83
C SER A 50 -33.62 18.24 3.37
N GLN A 51 -33.64 18.91 4.53
CA GLN A 51 -32.43 19.37 5.21
C GLN A 51 -31.51 18.21 5.61
N ASP A 52 -32.07 17.11 6.12
CA ASP A 52 -31.29 15.92 6.48
C ASP A 52 -30.68 15.23 5.25
N LEU A 53 -31.43 15.09 4.16
CA LEU A 53 -30.91 14.56 2.89
C LEU A 53 -29.80 15.45 2.30
N ASP A 54 -29.94 16.76 2.39
CA ASP A 54 -28.91 17.69 1.92
C ASP A 54 -27.66 17.65 2.81
N ALA A 55 -27.82 17.52 4.13
CA ALA A 55 -26.72 17.30 5.05
C ALA A 55 -25.98 15.99 4.76
N GLN A 56 -26.72 14.89 4.55
CA GLN A 56 -26.15 13.59 4.18
C GLN A 56 -25.40 13.66 2.84
N ARG A 57 -25.97 14.32 1.82
CA ARG A 57 -25.31 14.53 0.51
C ARG A 57 -24.03 15.34 0.65
N ASN A 58 -24.03 16.38 1.48
CA ASN A 58 -22.84 17.19 1.72
C ASN A 58 -21.75 16.39 2.46
N LEU A 59 -22.12 15.57 3.43
CA LEU A 59 -21.20 14.64 4.10
C LEU A 59 -20.60 13.63 3.11
N LEU A 60 -21.43 13.02 2.25
CA LEU A 60 -20.99 12.09 1.21
C LEU A 60 -20.05 12.76 0.20
N ARG A 61 -20.33 14.00 -0.21
CA ARG A 61 -19.44 14.79 -1.09
C ARG A 61 -18.09 15.07 -0.43
N LEU A 62 -18.08 15.45 0.84
CA LEU A 62 -16.85 15.66 1.62
C LEU A 62 -16.03 14.37 1.72
N GLN A 63 -16.67 13.24 2.04
CA GLN A 63 -16.01 11.93 2.09
C GLN A 63 -15.46 11.51 0.72
N ALA A 64 -16.22 11.72 -0.36
CA ALA A 64 -15.76 11.42 -1.72
C ALA A 64 -14.56 12.29 -2.13
N ALA A 65 -14.59 13.59 -1.80
CA ALA A 65 -13.46 14.50 -2.04
C ALA A 65 -12.21 14.07 -1.24
N GLN A 66 -12.38 13.66 0.02
CA GLN A 66 -11.28 13.15 0.84
C GLN A 66 -10.72 11.83 0.28
N ALA A 67 -11.59 10.89 -0.11
CA ALA A 67 -11.19 9.63 -0.72
C ALA A 67 -10.42 9.86 -2.04
N HIS A 68 -10.89 10.80 -2.87
CA HIS A 68 -10.18 11.18 -4.08
C HIS A 68 -8.81 11.81 -3.77
N GLY A 69 -8.72 12.71 -2.79
CA GLY A 69 -7.45 13.29 -2.37
C GLY A 69 -6.45 12.23 -1.89
N ASN A 70 -6.91 11.28 -1.09
CA ASN A 70 -6.11 10.15 -0.62
C ASN A 70 -5.66 9.24 -1.78
N ALA A 71 -6.54 8.96 -2.74
CA ALA A 71 -6.20 8.17 -3.92
C ALA A 71 -5.13 8.85 -4.78
N THR A 72 -5.25 10.16 -5.03
CA THR A 72 -4.24 10.93 -5.76
C THR A 72 -2.90 10.94 -5.02
N ALA A 73 -2.91 11.11 -3.70
CA ALA A 73 -1.67 11.05 -2.90
C ALA A 73 -1.00 9.67 -2.97
N ALA A 74 -1.79 8.59 -2.88
CA ALA A 74 -1.28 7.22 -3.02
C ALA A 74 -0.72 6.93 -4.42
N GLN A 75 -1.39 7.40 -5.48
CA GLN A 75 -0.89 7.28 -6.85
C GLN A 75 0.45 8.00 -7.03
N ASN A 76 0.57 9.22 -6.50
CA ASN A 76 1.82 9.96 -6.54
C ASN A 76 2.92 9.19 -5.79
N GLN A 77 2.65 8.73 -4.55
CA GLN A 77 3.62 7.94 -3.78
C GLN A 77 4.07 6.68 -4.51
N ALA A 78 3.15 5.98 -5.19
CA ALA A 78 3.49 4.82 -6.01
C ALA A 78 4.40 5.19 -7.20
N ALA A 79 4.13 6.30 -7.88
CA ALA A 79 4.99 6.80 -8.96
C ALA A 79 6.41 7.11 -8.47
N TRP A 80 6.55 7.83 -7.35
CA TRP A 80 7.84 8.12 -6.73
C TRP A 80 8.61 6.85 -6.35
N ALA A 81 7.92 5.84 -5.80
CA ALA A 81 8.52 4.56 -5.46
C ALA A 81 8.98 3.78 -6.70
N GLN A 82 8.20 3.80 -7.78
CA GLN A 82 8.57 3.18 -9.06
C GLN A 82 9.82 3.83 -9.66
N ASP A 83 9.90 5.16 -9.64
CA ASP A 83 11.06 5.90 -10.12
C ASP A 83 12.31 5.59 -9.29
N ALA A 84 12.18 5.50 -7.96
CA ALA A 84 13.28 5.11 -7.07
C ALA A 84 13.78 3.69 -7.38
N VAL A 85 12.87 2.74 -7.60
CA VAL A 85 13.23 1.36 -7.98
C VAL A 85 13.91 1.33 -9.36
N ALA A 86 13.43 2.11 -10.32
CA ALA A 86 14.05 2.20 -11.65
C ALA A 86 15.49 2.74 -11.57
N GLN A 87 15.73 3.78 -10.77
CA GLN A 87 17.07 4.33 -10.55
C GLN A 87 18.00 3.33 -9.87
N GLU A 88 17.53 2.62 -8.85
CA GLU A 88 18.33 1.59 -8.17
C GLU A 88 18.66 0.41 -9.10
N ARG A 89 17.73 0.00 -9.97
CA ARG A 89 17.99 -1.01 -11.00
C ARG A 89 19.06 -0.54 -11.99
N GLN A 90 18.99 0.71 -12.45
CA GLN A 90 20.00 1.28 -13.34
C GLN A 90 21.38 1.32 -12.68
N ARG A 91 21.46 1.71 -11.40
CA ARG A 91 22.71 1.71 -10.62
C ARG A 91 23.29 0.30 -10.52
N LEU A 92 22.48 -0.68 -10.16
CA LEU A 92 22.91 -2.08 -10.05
C LEU A 92 23.38 -2.62 -11.41
N GLN A 93 22.67 -2.33 -12.49
CA GLN A 93 23.08 -2.74 -13.83
C GLN A 93 24.41 -2.10 -14.24
N ALA A 94 24.61 -0.81 -13.97
CA ALA A 94 25.87 -0.13 -14.23
C ALA A 94 27.03 -0.72 -13.39
N PHE A 95 26.76 -1.11 -12.15
CA PHE A 95 27.74 -1.79 -11.29
C PHE A 95 28.12 -3.17 -11.86
N GLN A 96 27.13 -3.98 -12.27
CA GLN A 96 27.37 -5.30 -12.86
C GLN A 96 28.15 -5.21 -14.17
N ASN A 97 27.83 -4.25 -15.03
CA ASN A 97 28.54 -4.01 -16.29
C ASN A 97 30.02 -3.65 -16.03
N ARG A 98 30.29 -2.81 -15.02
CA ARG A 98 31.65 -2.50 -14.59
C ARG A 98 32.38 -3.74 -14.06
N ASN A 99 31.75 -4.55 -13.21
CA ASN A 99 32.32 -5.81 -12.74
C ASN A 99 32.65 -6.77 -13.89
N ALA A 100 31.77 -6.91 -14.88
CA ALA A 100 32.01 -7.75 -16.05
C ALA A 100 33.18 -7.25 -16.91
N SER A 101 33.35 -5.93 -17.03
CA SER A 101 34.52 -5.32 -17.69
C SER A 101 35.82 -5.62 -16.92
N LEU A 102 35.81 -5.45 -15.60
CA LEU A 102 36.97 -5.74 -14.73
C LEU A 102 37.37 -7.22 -14.80
N ARG A 103 36.41 -8.14 -14.81
CA ARG A 103 36.70 -9.58 -15.00
C ARG A 103 37.41 -9.85 -16.31
N ARG A 104 36.95 -9.25 -17.41
CA ARG A 104 37.60 -9.40 -18.72
C ARG A 104 39.03 -8.89 -18.70
N ARG A 105 39.29 -7.75 -18.05
CA ARG A 105 40.64 -7.22 -17.88
C ARG A 105 41.52 -8.15 -17.03
N LEU A 106 41.00 -8.65 -15.91
CA LEU A 106 41.69 -9.61 -15.05
C LEU A 106 42.09 -10.88 -15.80
N VAL A 107 41.18 -11.43 -16.61
CA VAL A 107 41.47 -12.59 -17.48
C VAL A 107 42.59 -12.27 -18.47
N ALA A 108 42.51 -11.12 -19.15
CA ALA A 108 43.56 -10.71 -20.09
C ALA A 108 44.93 -10.54 -19.42
N MET A 109 44.98 -10.01 -18.20
CA MET A 109 46.24 -9.87 -17.45
C MET A 109 46.80 -11.20 -16.98
N GLU A 110 45.94 -12.15 -16.58
CA GLU A 110 46.39 -13.50 -16.23
C GLU A 110 46.95 -14.22 -17.46
N GLN A 111 46.26 -14.14 -18.60
CA GLN A 111 46.72 -14.72 -19.87
C GLN A 111 48.04 -14.12 -20.33
N ASN A 112 48.22 -12.81 -20.15
CA ASN A 112 49.47 -12.10 -20.44
C ASN A 112 50.53 -12.25 -19.34
N LYS A 113 50.28 -13.09 -18.32
CA LYS A 113 51.17 -13.34 -17.17
C LYS A 113 51.58 -12.07 -16.41
N ARG A 114 50.79 -11.00 -16.49
CA ARG A 114 51.00 -9.75 -15.73
C ARG A 114 50.63 -9.91 -14.26
N ILE A 115 49.72 -10.83 -13.97
CA ILE A 115 49.31 -11.20 -12.61
C ILE A 115 49.41 -12.71 -12.46
N SER A 116 49.61 -13.18 -11.22
CA SER A 116 49.59 -14.61 -10.93
C SER A 116 48.15 -15.15 -10.87
N THR A 117 47.97 -16.46 -11.09
CA THR A 117 46.66 -17.12 -10.95
C THR A 117 46.08 -16.93 -9.54
N ALA A 118 46.92 -16.86 -8.49
CA ALA A 118 46.47 -16.57 -7.13
C ALA A 118 45.91 -15.15 -6.99
N GLN A 119 46.59 -14.14 -7.58
CA GLN A 119 46.12 -12.76 -7.60
C GLN A 119 44.82 -12.61 -8.40
N TYR A 120 44.73 -13.29 -9.55
CA TYR A 120 43.52 -13.37 -10.35
C TYR A 120 42.34 -13.92 -9.55
N ARG A 121 42.49 -15.09 -8.91
CA ARG A 121 41.44 -15.72 -8.11
C ARG A 121 40.98 -14.83 -6.96
N ALA A 122 41.92 -14.20 -6.24
CA ALA A 122 41.59 -13.27 -5.16
C ALA A 122 40.82 -12.03 -5.67
N ALA A 123 41.21 -11.47 -6.81
CA ALA A 123 40.52 -10.34 -7.41
C ALA A 123 39.10 -10.70 -7.88
N VAL A 124 38.92 -11.88 -8.48
CA VAL A 124 37.59 -12.37 -8.88
C VAL A 124 36.69 -12.61 -7.67
N GLN A 125 37.21 -13.23 -6.60
CA GLN A 125 36.46 -13.41 -5.35
C GLN A 125 36.02 -12.07 -4.75
N ASN A 126 36.89 -11.07 -4.74
CA ASN A 126 36.52 -9.73 -4.30
C ASN A 126 35.42 -9.09 -5.18
N LEU A 127 35.43 -9.33 -6.50
CA LEU A 127 34.35 -8.88 -7.39
C LEU A 127 33.04 -9.63 -7.13
N ASP A 128 33.09 -10.93 -6.81
CA ASP A 128 31.92 -11.72 -6.44
C ASP A 128 31.30 -11.20 -5.14
N GLU A 129 32.11 -10.95 -4.11
CA GLU A 129 31.67 -10.35 -2.84
C GLU A 129 31.07 -8.95 -3.04
N ALA A 130 31.73 -8.11 -3.82
CA ALA A 130 31.22 -6.78 -4.15
C ALA A 130 29.88 -6.88 -4.89
N GLY A 131 29.70 -7.87 -5.77
CA GLY A 131 28.42 -8.15 -6.42
C GLY A 131 27.30 -8.49 -5.45
N LYS A 132 27.58 -9.31 -4.43
CA LYS A 132 26.60 -9.66 -3.38
C LYS A 132 26.21 -8.43 -2.57
N LEU A 133 27.19 -7.62 -2.16
CA LEU A 133 26.97 -6.40 -1.38
C LEU A 133 26.20 -5.33 -2.17
N ALA A 134 26.46 -5.17 -3.47
CA ALA A 134 25.75 -4.23 -4.32
C ALA A 134 24.25 -4.56 -4.48
N SER A 135 23.88 -5.84 -4.32
CA SER A 135 22.48 -6.28 -4.34
C SER A 135 21.75 -6.17 -2.99
N SER A 136 22.47 -5.78 -1.92
CA SER A 136 21.88 -5.55 -0.60
C SER A 136 20.91 -4.37 -0.61
N GLN A 137 19.94 -4.38 0.30
CA GLN A 137 19.06 -3.23 0.54
C GLN A 137 19.73 -2.18 1.44
N ASP A 138 20.78 -2.56 2.18
CA ASP A 138 21.51 -1.66 3.07
C ASP A 138 22.43 -0.72 2.27
N ALA A 139 22.33 0.58 2.55
CA ALA A 139 23.19 1.60 1.97
C ALA A 139 24.66 1.41 2.38
N ALA A 140 24.94 0.92 3.59
CA ALA A 140 26.31 0.68 4.04
C ALA A 140 26.97 -0.46 3.22
N ASP A 141 26.23 -1.51 2.92
CA ASP A 141 26.72 -2.60 2.07
C ASP A 141 26.96 -2.15 0.63
N LYS A 142 26.06 -1.34 0.06
CA LYS A 142 26.26 -0.74 -1.27
C LYS A 142 27.52 0.11 -1.32
N ALA A 143 27.77 0.95 -0.32
CA ALA A 143 28.99 1.75 -0.23
C ALA A 143 30.25 0.87 -0.13
N ARG A 144 30.20 -0.23 0.64
CA ARG A 144 31.28 -1.21 0.70
C ARG A 144 31.52 -1.92 -0.63
N ALA A 145 30.46 -2.20 -1.39
CA ALA A 145 30.56 -2.78 -2.72
C ALA A 145 31.34 -1.87 -3.67
N ASP A 146 31.01 -0.57 -3.67
CA ASP A 146 31.69 0.44 -4.47
C ASP A 146 33.17 0.59 -4.06
N GLN A 147 33.46 0.62 -2.76
CA GLN A 147 34.83 0.66 -2.26
C GLN A 147 35.66 -0.55 -2.71
N LYS A 148 35.08 -1.77 -2.64
CA LYS A 148 35.76 -3.00 -3.11
C LYS A 148 36.00 -2.96 -4.62
N GLN A 149 35.03 -2.49 -5.41
CA GLN A 149 35.20 -2.35 -6.85
C GLN A 149 36.29 -1.32 -7.17
N GLN A 150 36.31 -0.17 -6.49
CA GLN A 150 37.31 0.88 -6.68
C GLN A 150 38.71 0.42 -6.30
N ALA A 151 38.87 -0.29 -5.18
CA ALA A 151 40.16 -0.83 -4.77
C ALA A 151 40.75 -1.79 -5.82
N ILE A 152 39.90 -2.53 -6.55
CA ILE A 152 40.35 -3.35 -7.67
C ILE A 152 40.78 -2.47 -8.83
N VAL A 153 39.99 -1.45 -9.22
CA VAL A 153 40.35 -0.50 -10.28
C VAL A 153 41.72 0.15 -10.00
N ASP A 154 41.94 0.62 -8.78
CA ASP A 154 43.19 1.27 -8.35
C ASP A 154 44.37 0.27 -8.39
N ARG A 155 44.12 -0.98 -8.02
CA ARG A 155 45.13 -2.03 -8.16
C ARG A 155 45.43 -2.36 -9.62
N LEU A 156 44.44 -2.26 -10.50
CA LEU A 156 44.64 -2.49 -11.94
C LEU A 156 45.32 -1.34 -12.65
N SER A 157 45.21 -0.11 -12.15
CA SER A 157 45.88 1.06 -12.74
C SER A 157 47.37 1.16 -12.38
N THR A 158 47.80 0.42 -11.36
CA THR A 158 49.19 0.38 -10.87
C THR A 158 50.02 -0.79 -11.42
N LEU A 159 49.42 -1.64 -12.27
CA LEU A 159 50.03 -2.82 -12.92
C LEU A 159 50.29 -2.58 -14.41
#